data_AF-A0A3N5KEZ9-F1
#
_entry.id   AF-A0A3N5KEZ9-F1
#
_cell.length_a   1.000
_cell.length_b   1.000
_cell.length_c   1.000
_cell.angle_alpha   90.00
_cell.angle_beta   90.00
_cell.angle_gamma   90.00
#
_symmetry.space_group_name_H-M   'P 1'
#
loop_
_entity.id
_entity.type
_entity.pdbx_description
1 polymer ?
#
loop_
_entity_poly.entity_id
_entity_poly.type
_entity_poly.pdbx_seq_one_letter_code
_entity_poly.pdbx_strand_id
1 'polypeptide(L)'
;MSLRPVDLNLNQTVDIHLVDGACISGVIAQMSSDRIGVLTVDRNIIELNRDTIDYITGPEPIFDSQGILVPEKDIESVQNSLNLTTHAVFGGLISLGVGLFSGALLSDQVYKPDNVEFIASVSALSTACGGYFFARSGAIKDREVAIEKIIKQRNDLSSDIRLAEEADEKLIRERIETLIREQNEKNLEIDSLRREIRALDMESENSQ
;
A
#
# COMPACT_ATOMS: atom_id res chain seq x y z
N MET A 1 6.51 -11.62 -15.44
CA MET A 1 6.37 -10.50 -16.40
C MET A 1 7.71 -9.77 -16.41
N SER A 2 8.27 -9.49 -17.58
CA SER A 2 9.58 -8.80 -17.67
C SER A 2 9.36 -7.30 -17.50
N LEU A 3 10.00 -6.71 -16.50
CA LEU A 3 10.04 -5.28 -16.24
C LEU A 3 11.26 -4.67 -16.94
N ARG A 4 11.10 -3.48 -17.51
CA ARG A 4 12.24 -2.73 -18.04
C ARG A 4 12.92 -1.98 -16.89
N PRO A 5 14.25 -1.79 -16.94
CA PRO A 5 14.97 -1.03 -15.91
C PRO A 5 14.47 0.42 -15.71
N VAL A 6 13.78 1.00 -16.70
CA VAL A 6 13.20 2.35 -16.63
C VAL A 6 11.89 2.40 -15.86
N ASP A 7 11.18 1.27 -15.78
CA ASP A 7 9.84 1.16 -15.17
C ASP A 7 9.93 0.79 -13.66
N LEU A 8 11.13 0.83 -13.08
CA LEU A 8 11.38 0.50 -11.68
C LEU A 8 11.08 1.67 -10.76
N ASN A 9 10.57 1.35 -9.57
CA ASN A 9 10.28 2.32 -8.53
C ASN A 9 11.06 2.00 -7.24
N LEU A 10 11.36 3.03 -6.46
CA LEU A 10 11.92 2.84 -5.11
C LEU A 10 10.94 2.03 -4.25
N ASN A 11 11.47 1.16 -3.40
CA ASN A 11 10.73 0.22 -2.55
C ASN A 11 9.97 -0.89 -3.31
N GLN A 12 10.24 -1.08 -4.61
CA GLN A 12 9.70 -2.19 -5.37
C GLN A 12 10.51 -3.46 -5.13
N THR A 13 9.83 -4.57 -4.86
CA THR A 13 10.45 -5.91 -4.80
C THR A 13 10.68 -6.43 -6.20
N VAL A 14 11.90 -6.87 -6.51
CA VAL A 14 12.28 -7.38 -7.83
C VAL A 14 13.29 -8.54 -7.73
N ASP A 15 13.29 -9.36 -8.77
CA ASP A 15 14.31 -10.34 -9.09
C ASP A 15 15.07 -9.86 -10.33
N ILE A 16 16.36 -9.56 -10.18
CA ILE A 16 17.22 -9.07 -11.24
C ILE A 16 18.09 -10.21 -11.73
N HIS A 17 17.96 -10.52 -13.03
CA HIS A 17 18.82 -11.47 -13.71
C HIS A 17 19.93 -10.72 -14.44
N LEU A 18 21.17 -11.08 -14.13
CA LEU A 18 22.36 -10.49 -14.72
C LEU A 18 22.80 -11.27 -15.96
N VAL A 19 23.56 -10.59 -16.82
CA VAL A 19 24.08 -11.17 -18.09
C VAL A 19 25.03 -12.34 -17.83
N ASP A 20 25.68 -12.39 -16.66
CA ASP A 20 26.54 -13.49 -16.23
C ASP A 20 25.77 -14.72 -15.71
N GLY A 21 24.43 -14.63 -15.64
CA GLY A 21 23.54 -15.68 -15.16
C GLY A 21 23.27 -15.62 -13.66
N ALA A 22 23.85 -14.69 -12.91
CA ALA A 22 23.52 -14.49 -11.51
C ALA A 22 22.11 -13.89 -11.35
N CYS A 23 21.42 -14.30 -10.29
CA CYS A 23 20.11 -13.77 -9.94
C CYS A 23 20.17 -13.10 -8.55
N ILE A 24 19.67 -11.88 -8.47
CA ILE A 24 19.65 -11.09 -7.25
C ILE A 24 18.21 -10.69 -6.95
N SER A 25 17.70 -11.20 -5.82
CA SER A 25 16.37 -10.85 -5.31
C SER A 25 16.48 -9.82 -4.20
N GLY A 26 15.63 -8.80 -4.24
CA GLY A 26 15.58 -7.79 -3.19
C GLY A 26 14.66 -6.63 -3.48
N VAL A 27 14.83 -5.56 -2.72
CA VAL A 27 14.03 -4.34 -2.83
C VAL A 27 14.89 -3.23 -3.42
N ILE A 28 14.37 -2.48 -4.39
CA ILE A 28 15.07 -1.32 -4.94
C ILE A 28 15.19 -0.24 -3.86
N ALA A 29 16.41 -0.01 -3.36
CA ALA A 29 16.71 0.97 -2.33
C ALA A 29 17.24 2.29 -2.91
N GLN A 30 17.93 2.22 -4.05
CA GLN A 30 18.49 3.39 -4.72
C GLN A 30 18.36 3.25 -6.24
N MET A 31 18.10 4.36 -6.92
CA MET A 31 18.10 4.43 -8.38
C MET A 31 18.90 5.63 -8.85
N SER A 32 19.80 5.38 -9.79
CA SER A 32 20.54 6.40 -10.54
C SER A 32 20.36 6.15 -12.04
N SER A 33 20.86 7.06 -12.87
CA SER A 33 20.81 6.92 -14.33
C SER A 33 21.46 5.62 -14.79
N ASP A 34 22.58 5.24 -14.18
CA ASP A 34 23.42 4.13 -14.66
C ASP A 34 23.50 2.98 -13.65
N ARG A 35 23.02 3.19 -12.42
CA ARG A 35 23.12 2.22 -11.33
C ARG A 35 21.80 1.99 -10.62
N ILE A 36 21.65 0.79 -10.09
CA ILE A 36 20.51 0.37 -9.28
C ILE A 36 21.06 -0.25 -8.01
N GLY A 37 20.66 0.28 -6.85
CA GLY A 37 20.97 -0.28 -5.55
C GLY A 37 19.85 -1.19 -5.07
N VAL A 38 20.15 -2.46 -4.88
CA VAL A 38 19.19 -3.47 -4.40
C VAL A 38 19.53 -3.86 -2.97
N LEU A 39 18.58 -3.68 -2.06
CA LEU A 39 18.66 -4.19 -0.70
C LEU A 39 18.28 -5.67 -0.70
N THR A 40 19.25 -6.53 -0.43
CA THR A 40 19.05 -7.98 -0.35
C THR A 40 18.53 -8.41 1.02
N VAL A 41 18.14 -9.68 1.14
CA VAL A 41 17.68 -10.29 2.40
C VAL A 41 18.73 -10.18 3.52
N ASP A 42 20.02 -10.21 3.16
CA ASP A 42 21.14 -10.06 4.10
C ASP A 42 21.34 -8.62 4.59
N ARG A 43 20.45 -7.70 4.23
CA ARG A 43 20.51 -6.26 4.52
C ARG A 43 21.72 -5.55 3.92
N ASN A 44 22.33 -6.14 2.89
CA ASN A 44 23.37 -5.51 2.12
C ASN A 44 22.76 -4.79 0.92
N ILE A 45 23.31 -3.62 0.59
CA ILE A 45 22.96 -2.92 -0.64
C ILE A 45 23.98 -3.34 -1.69
N ILE A 46 23.50 -4.01 -2.74
CA ILE A 46 24.31 -4.35 -3.90
C ILE A 46 24.04 -3.31 -4.97
N GLU A 47 25.08 -2.58 -5.37
CA GLU A 47 25.01 -1.68 -6.53
C GLU A 47 25.29 -2.46 -7.81
N LEU A 48 24.32 -2.42 -8.72
CA LEU A 48 24.39 -3.05 -10.03
C LEU A 48 24.42 -1.97 -11.11
N ASN A 49 25.31 -2.13 -12.09
CA ASN A 49 25.26 -1.30 -13.30
C ASN A 49 24.13 -1.81 -14.20
N ARG A 50 23.33 -0.91 -14.76
CA ARG A 50 22.24 -1.27 -15.69
C ARG A 50 22.73 -2.10 -16.88
N ASP A 51 23.96 -1.88 -17.34
CA ASP A 51 24.56 -2.62 -18.46
C ASP A 51 24.77 -4.11 -18.15
N THR A 52 24.81 -4.47 -16.86
CA THR A 52 24.99 -5.87 -16.41
C THR A 52 23.67 -6.61 -16.24
N ILE A 53 22.54 -5.93 -16.41
CA ILE A 53 21.20 -6.49 -16.22
C ILE A 53 20.67 -7.01 -17.56
N ASP A 54 20.30 -8.28 -17.60
CA ASP A 54 19.65 -8.88 -18.77
C ASP A 54 18.14 -8.59 -18.73
N TYR A 55 17.47 -9.03 -17.67
CA TYR A 55 16.05 -8.74 -17.46
C TYR A 55 15.70 -8.68 -15.97
N ILE A 56 14.57 -8.05 -15.69
CA ILE A 56 14.04 -7.90 -14.33
C ILE A 56 12.65 -8.50 -14.28
N THR A 57 12.35 -9.25 -13.23
CA THR A 57 11.02 -9.77 -12.95
C THR A 57 10.55 -9.30 -11.59
N GLY A 58 9.24 -9.21 -11.42
CA GLY A 58 8.65 -8.83 -10.14
C GLY A 58 7.14 -8.68 -10.25
N PRO A 59 6.46 -8.50 -9.10
CA PRO A 59 5.08 -8.08 -9.07
C PRO A 59 4.92 -6.71 -9.75
N GLU A 60 3.77 -6.50 -10.38
CA GLU A 60 3.41 -5.21 -10.95
C GLU A 60 3.31 -4.16 -9.83
N PRO A 61 3.92 -2.97 -10.00
CA PRO A 61 3.88 -1.93 -8.98
C PRO A 61 2.45 -1.42 -8.81
N ILE A 62 1.97 -1.41 -7.58
CA ILE A 62 0.65 -0.89 -7.21
C ILE A 62 0.84 0.46 -6.53
N PHE A 63 0.11 1.46 -7.01
CA PHE A 63 0.13 2.82 -6.48
C PHE A 63 -1.16 3.11 -5.73
N ASP A 64 -1.06 3.90 -4.67
CA ASP A 64 -2.23 4.47 -4.01
C ASP A 64 -2.78 5.68 -4.77
N SER A 65 -3.86 6.27 -4.23
CA SER A 65 -4.53 7.46 -4.80
C SER A 65 -3.62 8.69 -4.88
N GLN A 66 -2.53 8.71 -4.12
CA GLN A 66 -1.54 9.80 -4.05
C GLN A 66 -0.33 9.54 -4.97
N GLY A 67 -0.33 8.41 -5.70
CA GLY A 67 0.78 8.00 -6.57
C GLY A 67 1.97 7.42 -5.82
N ILE A 68 1.82 7.08 -4.53
CA ILE A 68 2.88 6.46 -3.72
C ILE A 68 2.80 4.94 -3.90
N LEU A 69 3.96 4.31 -4.13
CA LEU A 69 4.06 2.85 -4.25
C LEU A 69 3.61 2.18 -2.94
N VAL A 70 2.79 1.14 -3.06
CA VAL A 70 2.46 0.21 -1.98
C VAL A 70 3.50 -0.93 -2.02
N PRO A 71 4.45 -0.99 -1.09
CA PRO A 71 5.49 -2.03 -1.10
C PRO A 71 4.88 -3.38 -0.73
N GLU A 72 5.42 -4.48 -1.29
CA GLU A 72 4.86 -5.82 -1.06
C GLU A 72 4.87 -6.22 0.42
N LYS A 73 5.86 -5.77 1.19
CA LYS A 73 5.93 -5.99 2.65
C LYS A 73 4.68 -5.47 3.39
N ASP A 74 4.10 -4.36 2.93
CA ASP A 74 2.91 -3.77 3.54
C ASP A 74 1.71 -4.66 3.21
N ILE A 75 1.62 -5.15 1.96
CA ILE A 75 0.58 -6.07 1.49
C ILE A 75 0.62 -7.36 2.31
N GLU A 76 1.79 -7.99 2.44
CA GLU A 76 1.98 -9.22 3.22
C GLU A 76 1.59 -9.06 4.69
N SER A 77 1.89 -7.90 5.29
CA SER A 77 1.56 -7.64 6.70
C SER A 77 0.05 -7.56 6.99
N VAL A 78 -0.75 -7.20 5.97
CA VAL A 78 -2.21 -7.02 6.08
C VAL A 78 -2.97 -8.20 5.46
N GLN A 79 -2.30 -9.02 4.65
CA GLN A 79 -2.89 -10.18 3.99
C GLN A 79 -3.39 -11.21 5.00
N ASN A 80 -4.64 -11.63 4.84
CA ASN A 80 -5.21 -12.74 5.58
C ASN A 80 -5.34 -13.94 4.63
N SER A 81 -5.39 -15.16 5.16
CA SER A 81 -5.61 -16.39 4.40
C SER A 81 -7.07 -16.86 4.38
N LEU A 82 -8.01 -15.96 4.70
CA LEU A 82 -9.42 -16.31 4.85
C LEU A 82 -10.04 -16.72 3.51
N ASN A 83 -9.79 -15.98 2.43
CA ASN A 83 -10.37 -16.34 1.14
C ASN A 83 -9.67 -17.56 0.55
N LEU A 84 -8.35 -17.70 0.72
CA LEU A 84 -7.59 -18.89 0.33
C LEU A 84 -8.18 -20.14 0.96
N THR A 85 -8.34 -20.15 2.28
CA THR A 85 -8.88 -21.31 3.01
C THR A 85 -10.34 -21.58 2.64
N THR A 86 -11.16 -20.53 2.53
CA THR A 86 -12.57 -20.67 2.16
C THR A 86 -12.71 -21.26 0.76
N HIS A 87 -12.01 -20.72 -0.24
CA HIS A 87 -12.07 -21.22 -1.60
C HIS A 87 -11.46 -22.61 -1.72
N ALA A 88 -10.37 -22.92 -1.00
CA ALA A 88 -9.80 -24.27 -0.98
C ALA A 88 -10.83 -25.31 -0.47
N VAL A 89 -11.53 -25.01 0.62
CA VAL A 89 -12.54 -25.91 1.20
C VAL A 89 -13.74 -26.06 0.26
N PHE A 90 -14.32 -24.96 -0.22
CA PHE A 90 -15.46 -25.02 -1.14
C PHE A 90 -15.10 -25.71 -2.46
N GLY A 91 -13.94 -25.38 -3.04
CA GLY A 91 -13.43 -25.98 -4.26
C GLY A 91 -13.16 -27.47 -4.11
N GLY A 92 -12.61 -27.88 -2.95
CA GLY A 92 -12.46 -29.27 -2.57
C GLY A 92 -13.80 -30.01 -2.52
N LEU A 93 -14.79 -29.46 -1.81
CA LEU A 93 -16.13 -30.06 -1.70
C LEU A 93 -16.85 -30.19 -3.04
N ILE A 94 -16.83 -29.15 -3.87
CA ILE A 94 -17.42 -29.19 -5.21
C ILE A 94 -16.74 -30.26 -6.06
N SER A 95 -15.40 -30.30 -6.04
CA SER A 95 -14.64 -31.23 -6.86
C SER A 95 -14.71 -32.66 -6.35
N LEU A 96 -14.95 -32.86 -5.05
CA LEU A 96 -15.29 -34.16 -4.47
C LEU A 96 -16.61 -34.68 -5.05
N GLY A 97 -17.64 -33.84 -5.12
CA GLY A 97 -18.93 -34.19 -5.72
C GLY A 97 -18.81 -34.55 -7.21
N VAL A 98 -18.07 -33.74 -7.98
CA VAL A 98 -17.79 -34.03 -9.40
C VAL A 98 -16.98 -35.33 -9.54
N GLY A 99 -15.97 -35.53 -8.71
CA GLY A 99 -15.11 -36.72 -8.75
C GLY A 99 -15.87 -38.00 -8.39
N LEU A 100 -16.76 -37.96 -7.40
CA LEU A 100 -17.66 -39.08 -7.07
C LEU A 100 -18.58 -39.42 -8.25
N PHE A 101 -19.18 -38.41 -8.88
CA PHE A 101 -20.09 -38.60 -10.00
C PHE A 101 -19.37 -39.14 -11.24
N SER A 102 -18.23 -38.54 -11.62
CA SER A 102 -17.40 -39.00 -12.74
C SER A 102 -16.80 -40.38 -12.46
N GLY A 103 -16.34 -40.63 -11.24
CA GLY A 103 -15.86 -41.93 -10.80
C GLY A 103 -16.93 -43.01 -10.92
N ALA A 104 -18.16 -42.71 -10.48
CA ALA A 104 -19.29 -43.64 -10.60
C ALA A 104 -19.61 -43.94 -12.07
N LEU A 105 -19.71 -42.92 -12.93
CA LEU A 105 -19.98 -43.10 -14.37
C LEU A 105 -18.88 -43.89 -15.10
N LEU A 106 -17.61 -43.63 -14.79
CA LEU A 106 -16.47 -44.33 -15.40
C LEU A 106 -16.36 -45.76 -14.89
N SER A 107 -16.68 -46.00 -13.61
CA SER A 107 -16.66 -47.34 -13.03
C SER A 107 -17.72 -48.27 -13.62
N ASP A 108 -18.85 -47.72 -14.07
CA ASP A 108 -19.91 -48.49 -14.76
C ASP A 108 -19.45 -48.95 -16.16
N GLN A 109 -18.56 -48.20 -16.80
CA GLN A 109 -17.97 -48.58 -18.10
C GLN A 109 -16.79 -49.55 -17.97
N VAL A 110 -16.09 -49.54 -16.83
CA VAL A 110 -14.93 -50.41 -16.57
C VAL A 110 -15.40 -51.59 -15.72
N TYR A 111 -15.88 -52.65 -16.38
CA TYR A 111 -16.40 -53.89 -15.79
C TYR A 111 -15.38 -54.57 -14.84
N LYS A 112 -15.32 -54.15 -13.57
CA LYS A 112 -14.52 -54.83 -12.53
C LYS A 112 -15.23 -54.87 -11.16
N PRO A 113 -14.99 -55.92 -10.34
CA PRO A 113 -15.83 -56.22 -9.17
C PRO A 113 -15.56 -55.35 -7.93
N ASP A 114 -14.50 -54.53 -7.91
CA ASP A 114 -14.14 -53.65 -6.78
C ASP A 114 -13.96 -52.20 -7.25
N ASN A 115 -15.10 -51.54 -7.54
CA ASN A 115 -15.14 -50.18 -8.05
C ASN A 115 -14.98 -49.10 -6.97
N VAL A 116 -15.05 -49.45 -5.69
CA VAL A 116 -14.98 -48.50 -4.57
C VAL A 116 -13.60 -47.84 -4.49
N GLU A 117 -12.52 -48.60 -4.67
CA GLU A 117 -11.15 -48.05 -4.66
C GLU A 117 -10.93 -47.10 -5.84
N PHE A 118 -11.46 -47.44 -7.02
CA PHE A 118 -11.38 -46.57 -8.19
C PHE A 118 -12.14 -45.27 -7.97
N ILE A 119 -13.39 -45.33 -7.53
CA ILE A 119 -14.21 -44.14 -7.22
C ILE A 119 -13.51 -43.28 -6.16
N ALA A 120 -13.02 -43.88 -5.08
CA ALA A 120 -12.30 -43.17 -4.02
C ALA A 120 -11.04 -42.46 -4.56
N SER A 121 -10.27 -43.12 -5.43
CA SER A 121 -9.06 -42.52 -6.03
C SER A 121 -9.38 -41.32 -6.93
N VAL A 122 -10.42 -41.43 -7.76
CA VAL A 122 -10.86 -40.36 -8.66
C VAL A 122 -11.40 -39.17 -7.85
N SER A 123 -12.19 -39.45 -6.81
CA SER A 123 -12.70 -38.41 -5.91
C SER A 123 -11.60 -37.72 -5.13
N ALA A 124 -10.63 -38.46 -4.59
CA ALA A 124 -9.50 -37.88 -3.86
C ALA A 124 -8.65 -36.99 -4.77
N LEU A 125 -8.34 -37.46 -5.98
CA LEU A 125 -7.60 -36.68 -6.97
C LEU A 125 -8.37 -35.41 -7.38
N SER A 126 -9.66 -35.55 -7.67
CA SER A 126 -10.53 -34.43 -8.04
C SER A 126 -10.61 -33.39 -6.92
N THR A 127 -10.75 -33.83 -5.67
CA THR A 127 -10.77 -32.96 -4.48
C THR A 127 -9.47 -32.19 -4.33
N ALA A 128 -8.33 -32.86 -4.47
CA ALA A 128 -7.02 -32.23 -4.35
C ALA A 128 -6.79 -31.18 -5.46
N CYS A 129 -7.09 -31.54 -6.71
CA CYS A 129 -6.99 -30.62 -7.85
C CYS A 129 -7.93 -29.42 -7.66
N GLY A 130 -9.18 -29.67 -7.29
CA GLY A 130 -10.17 -28.64 -6.99
C GLY A 130 -9.72 -27.69 -5.90
N GLY A 131 -9.34 -28.24 -4.74
CA GLY A 131 -8.83 -27.46 -3.62
C GLY A 131 -7.66 -26.58 -4.03
N TYR A 132 -6.70 -27.10 -4.81
CA TYR A 132 -5.57 -26.32 -5.31
C TYR A 132 -5.97 -25.18 -6.25
N PHE A 133 -6.80 -25.46 -7.27
CA PHE A 133 -7.21 -24.42 -8.24
C PHE A 133 -8.01 -23.30 -7.58
N PHE A 134 -8.93 -23.66 -6.67
CA PHE A 134 -9.70 -22.67 -5.95
C PHE A 134 -8.88 -21.95 -4.87
N ALA A 135 -7.94 -22.63 -4.19
CA ALA A 135 -7.00 -21.98 -3.27
C ALA A 135 -6.20 -20.88 -3.97
N ARG A 136 -5.74 -21.12 -5.21
CA ARG A 136 -5.03 -20.12 -6.01
C ARG A 136 -5.89 -18.89 -6.28
N SER A 137 -7.16 -19.07 -6.65
CA SER A 137 -8.10 -17.96 -6.82
C SER A 137 -8.37 -17.22 -5.51
N GLY A 138 -8.49 -17.95 -4.39
CA GLY A 138 -8.64 -17.36 -3.06
C GLY A 138 -7.43 -16.52 -2.65
N ALA A 139 -6.21 -16.97 -2.95
CA ALA A 139 -4.97 -16.22 -2.67
C ALA A 139 -4.89 -14.90 -3.44
N ILE A 140 -5.34 -14.88 -4.70
CA ILE A 140 -5.43 -13.65 -5.51
C ILE A 140 -6.40 -12.67 -4.84
N LYS A 141 -7.57 -13.16 -4.42
CA LYS A 141 -8.59 -12.34 -3.74
C LYS A 141 -8.11 -11.81 -2.38
N ASP A 142 -7.38 -12.62 -1.62
CA ASP A 142 -6.76 -12.18 -0.37
C ASP A 142 -5.77 -11.03 -0.60
N ARG A 143 -4.98 -11.10 -1.69
CA ARG A 143 -4.07 -10.02 -2.08
C ARG A 143 -4.83 -8.76 -2.48
N GLU A 144 -5.87 -8.87 -3.29
CA GLU A 144 -6.72 -7.73 -3.70
C GLU A 144 -7.34 -7.01 -2.48
N VAL A 145 -7.88 -7.78 -1.53
CA VAL A 145 -8.47 -7.22 -0.30
C VAL A 145 -7.41 -6.53 0.56
N ALA A 146 -6.20 -7.07 0.66
CA ALA A 146 -5.10 -6.45 1.39
C ALA A 146 -4.71 -5.10 0.77
N ILE A 147 -4.59 -5.04 -0.57
CA ILE A 147 -4.31 -3.82 -1.31
C ILE A 147 -5.41 -2.78 -1.07
N GLU A 148 -6.68 -3.16 -1.22
CA GLU A 148 -7.81 -2.25 -1.01
C GLU A 148 -7.82 -1.69 0.42
N LYS A 149 -7.52 -2.53 1.42
CA LYS A 149 -7.46 -2.11 2.81
C LYS A 149 -6.34 -1.10 3.07
N ILE A 150 -5.15 -1.30 2.49
CA ILE A 150 -4.03 -0.35 2.61
C ILE A 150 -4.39 0.98 1.95
N ILE A 151 -4.97 0.94 0.75
CA ILE A 151 -5.39 2.15 0.03
C ILE A 151 -6.43 2.93 0.84
N LYS A 152 -7.43 2.23 1.42
CA LYS A 152 -8.44 2.86 2.29
C LYS A 152 -7.80 3.50 3.53
N GLN A 153 -6.92 2.78 4.23
CA GLN A 153 -6.24 3.29 5.42
C GLN A 153 -5.43 4.57 5.12
N ARG A 154 -4.69 4.59 4.00
CA ARG A 154 -3.92 5.77 3.58
C ARG A 154 -4.83 6.94 3.20
N ASN A 155 -5.96 6.68 2.54
CA ASN A 155 -6.94 7.71 2.23
C ASN A 155 -7.58 8.30 3.49
N ASP A 156 -7.99 7.47 4.43
CA ASP A 156 -8.63 7.91 5.69
C ASP A 156 -7.67 8.76 6.53
N LEU A 157 -6.40 8.35 6.63
CA LEU A 157 -5.34 9.15 7.27
C LEU A 157 -5.16 10.51 6.58
N SER A 158 -5.19 10.55 5.24
CA SER A 158 -5.05 11.80 4.50
C SER A 158 -6.23 12.75 4.67
N SER A 159 -7.45 12.23 4.85
CA SER A 159 -8.62 13.05 5.18
C SER A 159 -8.56 13.60 6.59
N ASP A 160 -8.11 12.81 7.57
CA ASP A 160 -7.99 13.26 8.95
C ASP A 160 -6.93 14.37 9.11
N ILE A 161 -5.80 14.25 8.41
CA ILE A 161 -4.76 15.29 8.39
C ILE A 161 -5.29 16.59 7.78
N ARG A 162 -6.03 16.51 6.67
CA ARG A 162 -6.63 17.70 6.03
C ARG A 162 -7.62 18.41 6.94
N LEU A 163 -8.45 17.66 7.67
CA LEU A 163 -9.40 18.22 8.63
C LEU A 163 -8.70 18.92 9.81
N ALA A 164 -7.59 18.36 10.29
CA ALA A 164 -6.79 18.97 11.35
C ALA A 164 -6.10 20.27 10.87
N GLU A 165 -5.54 20.27 9.66
CA GLU A 165 -4.87 21.44 9.09
C GLU A 165 -5.85 22.61 8.85
N GLU A 166 -7.08 22.32 8.40
CA GLU A 166 -8.15 23.33 8.29
C GLU A 166 -8.59 23.89 9.64
N ALA A 167 -8.57 23.08 10.71
CA ALA A 167 -8.91 23.53 12.05
C ALA A 167 -7.82 24.45 12.61
N ASP A 168 -6.56 24.11 12.39
CA ASP A 168 -5.40 24.91 12.80
C ASP A 168 -5.33 26.23 12.02
N GLU A 169 -5.63 26.23 10.71
CA GLU A 169 -5.65 27.47 9.92
C GLU A 169 -6.73 28.46 10.41
N LYS A 170 -7.89 27.95 10.81
CA LYS A 170 -8.95 28.77 11.43
C LYS A 170 -8.50 29.38 12.75
N LEU A 171 -7.90 28.57 13.63
CA LEU A 171 -7.36 29.04 14.92
C LEU A 171 -6.28 30.12 14.72
N ILE A 172 -5.37 29.91 13.78
CA ILE A 172 -4.31 30.88 13.45
C ILE A 172 -4.94 32.19 12.94
N ARG A 173 -5.95 32.10 12.07
CA ARG A 173 -6.64 33.27 11.52
C ARG A 173 -7.37 34.08 12.61
N GLU A 174 -8.09 33.41 13.51
CA GLU A 174 -8.72 34.05 14.67
C GLU A 174 -7.67 34.71 15.60
N ARG A 175 -6.50 34.07 15.77
CA ARG A 175 -5.43 34.64 16.58
C ARG A 175 -4.80 35.88 15.95
N ILE A 176 -4.67 35.91 14.63
CA ILE A 176 -4.19 37.08 13.91
C ILE A 176 -5.19 38.23 14.02
N GLU A 177 -6.50 37.97 13.85
CA GLU A 177 -7.53 39.01 13.98
C GLU A 177 -7.58 39.62 15.39
N THR A 178 -7.44 38.80 16.42
CA THR A 178 -7.38 39.27 17.81
C THR A 178 -6.15 40.15 18.05
N LEU A 179 -4.97 39.75 17.57
CA LEU A 179 -3.76 40.56 17.68
C LEU A 179 -3.86 41.90 16.93
N ILE A 180 -4.49 41.92 15.76
CA ILE A 180 -4.74 43.16 15.00
C ILE A 180 -5.67 44.09 15.79
N ARG A 181 -6.70 43.54 16.44
CA ARG A 181 -7.63 44.32 17.26
C ARG A 181 -6.94 44.92 18.47
N GLU A 182 -6.15 44.14 19.20
CA GLU A 182 -5.36 44.61 20.35
C GLU A 182 -4.34 45.70 19.95
N GLN A 183 -3.68 45.55 18.80
CA GLN A 183 -2.78 46.57 18.25
C GLN A 183 -3.52 47.89 17.97
N ASN A 184 -4.71 47.81 17.36
CA ASN A 184 -5.50 49.00 17.07
C ASN A 184 -5.97 49.71 18.36
N GLU A 185 -6.40 48.96 19.38
CA GLU A 185 -6.78 49.53 20.67
C GLU A 185 -5.60 50.25 21.34
N LYS A 186 -4.41 49.63 21.36
CA LYS A 186 -3.20 50.27 21.91
C LYS A 186 -2.78 51.52 21.13
N ASN A 187 -2.90 51.51 19.81
CA ASN A 187 -2.58 52.68 18.99
C ASN A 187 -3.53 53.85 19.28
N LEU A 188 -4.82 53.57 19.48
CA LEU A 188 -5.80 54.58 19.89
C LEU A 188 -5.48 55.18 21.26
N GLU A 189 -5.06 54.34 22.21
CA GLU A 189 -4.65 54.77 23.55
C GLU A 189 -3.37 55.64 23.51
N ILE A 190 -2.38 55.26 22.69
CA ILE A 190 -1.17 56.07 22.46
C ILE A 190 -1.56 57.44 21.87
N ASP A 191 -2.48 57.48 20.91
CA ASP A 191 -2.92 58.72 20.29
C ASP A 191 -3.76 59.60 21.23
N SER A 192 -4.50 59.02 22.17
CA SER A 192 -5.16 59.82 23.22
C SER A 192 -4.13 60.40 24.20
N LEU A 193 -3.17 59.60 24.66
CA LEU A 193 -2.12 60.05 25.59
C LEU A 193 -1.24 61.15 24.95
N ARG A 194 -0.89 61.01 23.67
CA ARG A 194 -0.15 62.05 22.92
C ARG A 194 -0.91 63.36 22.77
N ARG A 195 -2.24 63.31 22.72
CA ARG A 195 -3.08 64.52 22.68
C ARG A 195 -3.16 65.18 24.05
N GLU A 196 -3.26 64.38 25.11
CA GLU A 196 -3.26 64.85 26.49
C GLU A 196 -1.94 65.53 26.88
N ILE A 197 -0.79 64.91 26.55
CA ILE A 197 0.54 65.52 26.76
C ILE A 197 0.65 66.86 26.04
N ARG A 198 0.23 66.94 24.76
CA ARG A 198 0.26 68.19 23.99
C ARG A 198 -0.64 69.28 24.58
N ALA A 199 -1.77 68.92 25.17
CA ALA A 199 -2.66 69.87 25.80
C ALA A 199 -2.03 70.45 27.08
N LEU A 200 -1.39 69.61 27.88
CA LEU A 200 -0.67 70.02 29.10
C LEU A 200 0.53 70.92 28.79
N ASP A 201 1.30 70.61 27.74
CA ASP A 201 2.41 71.46 27.31
C ASP A 201 1.93 72.87 26.92
N MET A 202 0.81 72.97 26.19
CA MET A 202 0.22 74.26 25.79
C MET A 202 -0.37 75.05 26.98
N GLU A 203 -0.91 74.39 28.00
CA GLU A 203 -1.33 75.06 29.26
C GLU A 203 -0.13 75.58 30.06
N SER A 204 0.99 74.86 30.05
CA SER A 204 2.21 75.26 30.75
C SER A 204 2.90 76.46 30.10
N GLU A 205 2.87 76.56 28.76
CA GLU A 205 3.42 77.71 28.01
C GLU A 205 2.56 78.98 28.15
N ASN A 206 1.23 78.86 28.26
CA ASN A 206 0.34 80.00 28.48
C ASN A 206 0.32 80.52 29.93
N SER A 207 0.97 79.81 30.86
CA SER A 207 1.02 80.16 32.29
C SER A 207 2.34 80.84 32.70
N GLN A 208 3.23 81.14 31.75
CA GLN A 208 4.46 81.93 31.91
C GLN A 208 4.29 83.32 31.30
#